data_AF-A0A2D7PNI4-F1
#
_entry.id   AF-A0A2D7PNI4-F1
#
_cell.length_a   1.000
_cell.length_b   1.000
_cell.length_c   1.000
_cell.angle_alpha   90.00
_cell.angle_beta   90.00
_cell.angle_gamma   90.00
#
_symmetry.space_group_name_H-M   'P 1'
#
loop_
_entity.id
_entity.type
_entity.pdbx_description
1 polymer ?
#
loop_
_entity_poly.entity_id
_entity_poly.type
_entity_poly.pdbx_seq_one_letter_code
_entity_poly.pdbx_strand_id
1 'polypeptide(L)' 'MGGKEYCPRTSALMVWNEGVLDFHVFGWGPVVVRRYLDGEDLIWEYGDGSITRMERICFLPEDQRKPRPRGPRWSFF' A
#
# COMPACT_ATOMS: atom_id res chain seq x y z
N MET A 1 -19.60 -19.83 -16.97
CA MET A 1 -18.99 -18.51 -17.26
C MET A 1 -18.47 -17.95 -15.94
N GLY A 2 -17.15 -17.83 -15.76
CA GLY A 2 -16.59 -17.37 -14.47
C GLY A 2 -15.10 -17.64 -14.29
N GLY A 3 -14.32 -17.57 -15.38
CA GLY A 3 -12.89 -17.96 -15.39
C GLY A 3 -11.93 -16.78 -15.52
N LYS A 4 -12.38 -15.54 -15.29
CA LYS A 4 -11.51 -14.37 -15.36
C LYS A 4 -11.42 -13.76 -13.97
N GLU A 5 -10.25 -13.86 -13.34
CA GLU A 5 -9.95 -13.09 -12.14
C GLU A 5 -10.15 -11.61 -12.49
N TYR A 6 -11.19 -11.01 -11.94
CA TYR A 6 -11.41 -9.59 -12.07
C TYR A 6 -10.52 -8.94 -11.01
N CYS A 7 -9.44 -8.30 -11.45
CA CYS A 7 -8.67 -7.42 -10.58
C CYS A 7 -9.39 -6.07 -10.58
N PRO A 8 -10.23 -5.74 -9.56
CA PRO A 8 -10.87 -4.44 -9.51
C PRO A 8 -9.76 -3.38 -9.45
N ARG A 9 -9.63 -2.60 -10.52
CA ARG A 9 -8.74 -1.44 -10.49
C ARG A 9 -9.45 -0.40 -9.65
N THR A 10 -8.94 -0.14 -8.44
CA THR A 10 -9.45 0.98 -7.64
C THR A 10 -9.05 2.27 -8.36
N SER A 11 -9.87 3.32 -8.22
CA SER A 11 -9.52 4.63 -8.75
C SER A 11 -8.47 5.34 -7.88
N ALA A 12 -7.88 4.68 -6.88
CA ALA A 12 -6.93 5.29 -5.97
C ALA A 12 -5.72 5.91 -6.69
N LEU A 13 -5.24 7.05 -6.19
CA LEU A 13 -4.11 7.80 -6.73
C LEU A 13 -3.07 8.09 -5.66
N MET A 14 -1.80 8.02 -6.04
CA MET A 14 -0.65 8.46 -5.26
C MET A 14 0.00 9.63 -6.00
N VAL A 15 0.11 10.79 -5.35
CA VAL A 15 0.76 12.00 -5.88
C VAL A 15 1.97 12.32 -5.02
N TRP A 16 3.08 12.68 -5.64
CA TRP A 16 4.27 13.16 -4.94
C TRP A 16 4.31 14.68 -4.97
N ASN A 17 4.30 15.30 -3.79
CA ASN A 17 4.35 16.73 -3.59
C ASN A 17 5.50 17.06 -2.63
N GLU A 18 6.57 17.64 -3.15
CA GLU A 18 7.71 18.12 -2.34
C GLU A 18 8.30 17.07 -1.35
N GLY A 19 8.34 15.80 -1.79
CA GLY A 19 8.86 14.69 -0.96
C GLY A 19 7.84 14.04 -0.03
N VAL A 20 6.59 14.54 -0.02
CA VAL A 20 5.44 13.91 0.63
C VAL A 20 4.64 13.11 -0.39
N LEU A 21 4.24 11.88 -0.05
CA LEU A 21 3.31 11.08 -0.83
C LEU A 21 1.89 11.31 -0.30
N ASP A 22 1.06 11.91 -1.15
CA ASP A 22 -0.36 12.15 -0.91
C ASP A 22 -1.18 11.04 -1.54
N PHE A 23 -2.00 10.38 -0.72
CA PHE A 23 -2.88 9.30 -1.14
C PHE A 23 -4.34 9.75 -1.20
N HIS A 24 -4.96 9.54 -2.36
CA HIS A 24 -6.38 9.77 -2.60
C HIS A 24 -7.08 8.43 -2.84
N VAL A 25 -8.00 8.04 -1.96
CA VAL A 25 -8.66 6.73 -2.04
C VAL A 25 -9.50 6.54 -3.32
N PHE A 26 -10.07 7.63 -3.86
CA PHE A 26 -10.89 7.60 -5.07
C PHE A 26 -10.20 8.20 -6.30
N GLY A 27 -8.94 8.61 -6.19
CA GLY A 27 -8.17 9.20 -7.29
C GLY A 27 -8.33 10.70 -7.48
N TRP A 28 -9.31 11.27 -6.80
CA TRP A 28 -9.64 12.68 -6.77
C TRP A 28 -10.19 13.01 -5.38
N GLY A 29 -10.26 14.30 -5.03
CA GLY A 29 -10.78 14.75 -3.74
C GLY A 29 -9.72 14.82 -2.64
N PRO A 30 -10.10 14.74 -1.36
CA PRO A 30 -9.20 15.00 -0.24
C PRO A 30 -8.08 13.95 -0.15
N VAL A 31 -6.92 14.38 0.35
CA VAL A 31 -5.85 13.48 0.76
C VAL A 31 -6.27 12.79 2.05
N VAL A 32 -6.27 11.47 2.05
CA VAL A 32 -6.68 10.68 3.23
C VAL A 32 -5.49 10.09 3.99
N VAL A 33 -4.33 10.00 3.33
CA VAL A 33 -3.05 9.67 3.98
C VAL A 33 -1.95 10.52 3.37
N ARG A 34 -1.11 11.12 4.21
CA ARG A 34 0.19 11.67 3.83
C ARG A 34 1.28 10.77 4.36
N ARG A 35 2.30 10.51 3.54
CA ARG A 35 3.45 9.71 3.94
C ARG A 35 4.75 10.40 3.58
N TYR A 36 5.60 10.61 4.57
CA TYR A 36 6.87 11.32 4.38
C TYR A 36 7.95 10.82 5.35
N LEU A 37 9.19 11.19 5.06
CA LEU A 37 10.33 10.89 5.92
C LEU A 37 10.52 12.02 6.93
N ASP A 38 10.73 11.64 8.18
CA ASP A 38 11.15 12.54 9.25
C ASP A 38 12.40 11.94 9.92
N GLY A 39 13.57 12.38 9.44
CA GLY A 39 14.85 11.74 9.74
C GLY A 39 14.89 10.29 9.21
N GLU A 40 15.12 9.34 10.11
CA GLU A 40 15.17 7.90 9.79
C GLU A 40 13.79 7.23 9.81
N ASP A 41 12.76 7.92 10.30
CA ASP A 41 11.43 7.34 10.47
C ASP A 41 10.52 7.68 9.29
N LEU A 42 9.60 6.76 9.01
CA LEU A 42 8.52 6.92 8.05
C LEU A 42 7.24 7.30 8.79
N ILE A 43 6.72 8.49 8.48
CA ILE A 43 5.51 9.04 9.09
C ILE A 43 4.31 8.79 8.19
N TRP A 44 3.20 8.42 8.79
CA TRP A 44 1.90 8.30 8.17
C TRP A 44 0.93 9.19 8.94
N GLU A 45 0.43 10.25 8.29
CA GLU A 45 -0.65 11.08 8.82
C GLU A 45 -1.95 10.71 8.14
N TYR A 46 -2.99 10.44 8.91
CA TYR A 46 -4.31 10.09 8.40
C TYR A 46 -5.23 11.31 8.37
N GLY A 47 -6.27 11.27 7.53
CA GLY A 47 -7.23 12.36 7.41
C GLY A 47 -8.02 12.68 8.68
N ASP A 48 -8.00 11.81 9.69
CA ASP A 48 -8.56 12.05 11.03
C ASP A 48 -7.58 12.74 12.00
N GLY A 49 -6.36 13.02 11.54
CA GLY A 49 -5.28 13.63 12.33
C GLY A 49 -4.47 12.64 13.16
N SER A 50 -4.80 11.34 13.14
CA SER A 50 -3.96 10.33 13.78
C SER A 50 -2.63 10.18 13.02
N ILE A 51 -1.56 9.85 13.77
CA ILE A 51 -0.21 9.73 13.22
C ILE A 51 0.38 8.39 13.63
N THR A 52 0.93 7.66 12.65
CA THR A 52 1.76 6.48 12.90
C THR A 52 3.20 6.80 12.51
N ARG A 53 4.11 6.58 13.45
CA ARG A 53 5.56 6.70 13.25
C ARG A 53 6.16 5.30 13.18
N MET A 54 6.88 5.01 12.10
CA MET A 54 7.50 3.70 11.89
C MET A 54 8.99 3.87 11.68
N GLU A 55 9.79 3.16 12.47
CA GLU A 55 11.21 3.00 12.18
C GLU A 55 11.38 2.23 10.86
N ARG A 56 12.28 2.70 10.01
CA ARG A 56 12.53 2.07 8.72
C ARG A 56 13.42 0.86 8.89
N ILE A 57 12.96 -0.26 8.34
CA ILE A 57 13.79 -1.45 8.18
C ILE A 57 14.45 -1.43 6.80
N CYS A 58 15.77 -1.61 6.75
CA CYS A 58 16.52 -1.75 5.50
C CYS A 58 16.33 -3.13 4.84
N PHE A 59 15.99 -4.13 5.66
CA PHE A 59 15.80 -5.51 5.23
C PHE A 59 14.50 -6.06 5.81
N LEU A 60 13.78 -6.84 5.02
CA LEU A 60 12.60 -7.56 5.49
C LEU A 60 13.04 -8.71 6.42
N PRO A 61 12.58 -8.76 7.68
CA PRO A 61 12.92 -9.82 8.62
C PRO A 61 12.57 -11.20 8.07
N GLU A 62 13.42 -12.18 8.32
CA GLU A 62 13.32 -13.51 7.73
C GLU A 62 12.04 -14.26 8.13
N ASP A 63 11.58 -14.07 9.36
CA ASP A 63 10.35 -14.62 9.91
C ASP A 63 9.07 -13.98 9.32
N GLN A 64 9.19 -12.77 8.76
CA GLN A 64 8.13 -12.05 8.06
C GLN A 64 8.13 -12.34 6.55
N ARG A 65 9.13 -13.04 6.02
CA ARG A 65 9.15 -13.56 4.64
C ARG A 65 8.23 -14.78 4.54
N LYS A 66 6.93 -14.57 4.32
CA LYS A 66 6.00 -15.67 4.01
C LYS A 66 5.27 -15.46 2.68
N PRO A 67 5.75 -16.02 1.55
CA PRO A 67 4.85 -16.46 0.51
C PRO A 67 4.60 -17.96 0.69
N ARG A 68 3.38 -18.33 1.09
CA ARG A 68 2.93 -19.71 0.91
C ARG A 68 2.83 -20.00 -0.59
N PRO A 69 3.13 -21.23 -1.06
CA PRO A 69 2.89 -21.61 -2.44
C PRO A 69 1.43 -21.31 -2.80
N ARG A 70 1.20 -20.70 -3.97
CA ARG A 70 -0.14 -20.70 -4.54
C ARG A 70 -0.57 -22.17 -4.70
N GLY A 71 -1.77 -22.49 -4.23
CA GLY A 71 -2.31 -23.85 -4.27
C GLY A 71 -2.29 -24.44 -5.69
N PRO A 72 -2.52 -25.76 -5.84
CA PRO A 72 -2.42 -26.42 -7.14
C PRO A 72 -3.36 -25.76 -8.17
N ARG A 73 -2.80 -25.35 -9.32
CA ARG A 73 -3.56 -24.88 -10.49
C ARG A 73 -3.96 -26.09 -11.33
N TRP A 74 -5.13 -26.65 -11.06
CA TRP A 74 -5.70 -27.70 -11.90
C TRP A 74 -6.27 -27.08 -13.18
N SER A 75 -5.74 -27.48 -14.33
CA SER A 75 -6.32 -27.18 -15.65
C SER A 75 -6.99 -28.45 -16.15
N PHE A 76 -8.31 -28.49 -16.10
CA PHE A 76 -9.09 -29.46 -16.88
C PHE A 76 -9.53 -28.72 -18.14
N PHE A 77 -9.13 -29.29 -19.28
CA PHE A 77 -9.32 -28.83 -20.68
C PHE A 77 -10.26 -27.64 -20.90
#